data_AF-A0A842ZXW3-F1
#
_entry.id   AF-A0A842ZXW3-F1
#
_cell.length_a   1.000
_cell.length_b   1.000
_cell.length_c   1.000
_cell.angle_alpha   90.00
_cell.angle_beta   90.00
_cell.angle_gamma   90.00
#
_symmetry.space_group_name_H-M   'P 1'
#
loop_
_entity.id
_entity.type
_entity.pdbx_description
1 polymer ?
#
loop_
_entity_poly.entity_id
_entity_poly.type
_entity_poly.pdbx_seq_one_letter_code
_entity_poly.pdbx_strand_id
1 'polypeptide(L)'
;MNHVHFLTNIPKWYSIQNVEVLLKSYSSRKMFEGHPGFRKRYPDGGGFWSGYEHYESTGLTNLEESSPYLRDQQRHHNVTVVDDR
;
A
#
# COMPACT_ATOMS: atom_id res chain seq x y z
N MET A 1 6.68 -11.25 -7.41
CA MET A 1 6.83 -10.56 -6.11
C MET A 1 5.70 -9.56 -6.03
N ASN A 2 4.62 -9.88 -5.30
CA ASN A 2 3.36 -9.12 -5.34
C ASN A 2 3.27 -8.25 -4.08
N HIS A 3 3.45 -6.94 -4.25
CA HIS A 3 3.44 -5.95 -3.19
C HIS A 3 2.98 -4.61 -3.78
N VAL A 4 2.59 -3.67 -2.93
CA VAL A 4 2.15 -2.33 -3.33
C VAL A 4 3.07 -1.32 -2.67
N HIS A 5 3.47 -0.29 -3.43
CA HIS A 5 4.16 0.89 -2.94
C HIS A 5 3.24 2.09 -3.06
N PHE A 6 3.23 2.94 -2.04
CA PHE A 6 2.52 4.22 -2.09
C PHE A 6 3.25 5.25 -1.22
N LEU A 7 3.18 6.51 -1.64
CA LEU A 7 3.66 7.65 -0.89
C LEU A 7 2.45 8.33 -0.25
N THR A 8 2.55 8.69 1.03
CA THR A 8 1.46 9.33 1.75
C THR A 8 1.96 10.43 2.67
N ASN A 9 1.17 11.51 2.77
CA ASN A 9 1.41 12.58 3.71
C ASN A 9 0.61 12.30 4.99
N ILE A 10 1.31 11.91 6.06
CA ILE A 10 0.69 11.55 7.34
C ILE A 10 0.64 12.77 8.26
N PRO A 11 -0.54 13.15 8.78
CA PRO A 11 -0.63 14.18 9.81
C PRO A 11 0.16 13.80 11.06
N LYS A 12 0.86 14.75 11.67
CA LYS A 12 1.78 14.52 12.80
C LYS A 12 1.14 13.86 14.04
N TRP A 13 -0.17 13.94 14.20
CA TRP A 13 -0.89 13.32 15.31
C TRP A 13 -1.19 11.83 15.11
N TYR A 14 -0.95 11.30 13.91
CA TYR A 14 -0.98 9.86 13.65
C TYR A 14 0.41 9.25 13.74
N SER A 15 0.52 8.09 14.38
CA SER A 15 1.71 7.24 14.24
C SER A 15 1.69 6.55 12.88
N ILE A 16 2.88 6.22 12.36
CA ILE A 16 3.03 5.44 11.12
C ILE A 16 2.27 4.11 11.23
N GLN A 17 2.44 3.41 12.35
CA GLN A 17 1.74 2.15 12.64
C GLN A 17 0.21 2.29 12.53
N ASN A 18 -0.38 3.36 13.07
CA ASN A 18 -1.83 3.57 12.98
C ASN A 18 -2.29 3.73 11.53
N VAL A 19 -1.51 4.43 10.71
CA VAL A 19 -1.81 4.62 9.29
C VAL A 19 -1.66 3.30 8.53
N GLU A 20 -0.62 2.52 8.80
CA GLU A 20 -0.40 1.20 8.18
C GLU A 20 -1.54 0.24 8.49
N VAL A 21 -1.94 0.15 9.77
CA VAL A 21 -3.07 -0.66 10.20
C VAL A 21 -4.35 -0.21 9.50
N LEU A 22 -4.60 1.11 9.43
CA LEU A 22 -5.78 1.65 8.76
C LEU A 22 -5.81 1.31 7.27
N LEU A 23 -4.71 1.56 6.55
CA LEU A 23 -4.62 1.30 5.11
C LEU A 23 -4.74 -0.18 4.81
N LYS A 24 -4.04 -1.06 5.53
CA LYS A 24 -4.07 -2.50 5.32
C LYS A 24 -5.44 -3.09 5.66
N SER A 25 -6.02 -2.71 6.80
CA SER A 25 -7.32 -3.24 7.25
C SER A 25 -8.46 -2.77 6.34
N TYR A 26 -8.50 -1.48 5.99
CA TYR A 26 -9.55 -0.91 5.17
C TYR A 26 -9.52 -1.47 3.74
N SER A 27 -8.34 -1.53 3.12
CA SER A 27 -8.18 -2.09 1.77
C SER A 27 -8.49 -3.59 1.74
N SER A 28 -8.02 -4.36 2.73
CA SER A 28 -8.35 -5.78 2.87
C SER A 28 -9.87 -6.00 2.93
N ARG A 29 -10.56 -5.24 3.77
CA ARG A 29 -12.04 -5.29 3.86
C ARG A 29 -12.69 -4.99 2.52
N LYS A 30 -12.29 -3.91 1.86
CA LYS A 30 -12.87 -3.52 0.56
C LYS A 30 -12.61 -4.55 -0.55
N MET A 31 -11.45 -5.18 -0.55
CA MET A 31 -11.12 -6.24 -1.51
C MET A 31 -12.00 -7.48 -1.34
N PHE A 32 -12.26 -7.91 -0.10
CA PHE A 32 -13.14 -9.04 0.17
C PHE A 32 -14.63 -8.69 -0.05
N GLU A 33 -15.06 -7.48 0.28
CA GLU A 33 -16.42 -6.98 -0.03
C GLU A 33 -16.67 -6.92 -1.54
N GLY A 34 -15.73 -6.36 -2.31
CA GLY A 34 -15.86 -6.16 -3.75
C GLY A 34 -15.69 -7.43 -4.58
N HIS A 35 -15.01 -8.45 -4.05
CA HIS A 35 -14.74 -9.70 -4.75
C HIS A 35 -15.08 -10.93 -3.90
N PRO A 36 -16.37 -11.33 -3.81
CA PRO A 36 -16.81 -12.41 -2.91
C PRO A 36 -16.10 -13.76 -3.10
N GLY A 37 -15.71 -14.09 -4.34
CA GLY A 37 -14.97 -15.33 -4.65
C GLY A 37 -13.49 -15.29 -4.22
N PHE A 38 -12.96 -14.11 -3.91
CA PHE A 38 -11.55 -13.89 -3.62
C PHE A 38 -11.12 -14.54 -2.31
N ARG A 39 -12.03 -14.69 -1.34
CA ARG A 39 -11.78 -15.39 -0.07
C ARG A 39 -11.27 -16.82 -0.26
N LYS A 40 -11.66 -17.49 -1.36
CA LYS A 40 -11.20 -18.86 -1.69
C LYS A 40 -9.68 -18.95 -1.90
N ARG A 41 -9.01 -17.84 -2.21
CA ARG A 41 -7.54 -17.78 -2.33
C ARG A 41 -6.82 -17.68 -0.98
N TYR A 42 -7.57 -17.46 0.10
CA TYR A 42 -7.06 -17.30 1.47
C TYR A 42 -7.74 -18.32 2.40
N PRO A 43 -7.47 -19.63 2.22
CA PRO A 43 -7.95 -20.66 3.13
C PRO A 43 -7.38 -20.47 4.56
N ASP A 44 -8.02 -21.10 5.55
CA ASP A 44 -7.58 -21.15 6.96
C ASP A 44 -7.52 -19.81 7.70
N GLY A 45 -8.31 -18.83 7.27
CA GLY A 45 -8.40 -17.54 7.93
C GLY A 45 -7.31 -16.55 7.53
N GLY A 46 -6.47 -16.86 6.53
CA GLY A 46 -5.38 -16.01 6.06
C GLY A 46 -5.83 -14.58 5.68
N GLY A 47 -4.99 -13.58 5.93
CA GLY A 47 -5.27 -12.18 5.59
C GLY A 47 -4.94 -11.83 4.14
N PHE A 48 -5.56 -10.76 3.61
CA PHE A 48 -5.25 -10.23 2.28
C PHE A 48 -3.77 -9.81 2.15
N TRP A 49 -3.29 -9.09 3.17
CA TRP A 49 -1.91 -8.65 3.28
C TRP A 49 -1.07 -9.62 4.13
N SER A 50 0.24 -9.65 3.88
CA SER A 50 1.18 -10.29 4.78
C SER A 50 1.28 -9.52 6.11
N GLY A 51 1.74 -10.22 7.16
CA GLY A 51 2.06 -9.60 8.45
C GLY A 51 3.34 -8.75 8.42
N TYR A 52 4.07 -8.75 7.30
CA TYR A 52 5.26 -7.92 7.12
C TYR A 52 4.90 -6.58 6.48
N GLU A 53 5.62 -5.54 6.85
CA GLU A 53 5.56 -4.21 6.28
C GLU A 53 6.93 -3.55 6.33
N HIS A 54 7.11 -2.56 5.45
CA HIS A 54 8.30 -1.74 5.40
C HIS A 54 7.86 -0.30 5.11
N TYR A 55 8.32 0.63 5.93
CA TYR A 55 8.14 2.06 5.71
C TYR A 55 9.48 2.76 5.82
N GLU A 56 9.64 3.84 5.05
CA GLU A 56 10.80 4.71 5.12
C GLU A 56 10.34 6.16 5.03
N SER A 57 10.91 7.03 5.87
CA SER A 57 10.62 8.45 5.83
C SER A 57 11.32 9.09 4.63
N THR A 58 10.54 9.63 3.71
CA THR A 58 11.06 10.42 2.60
C THR A 58 11.25 11.86 3.07
N GLY A 59 12.51 12.31 3.19
CA GLY A 59 12.81 13.73 3.42
C GLY A 59 12.35 14.60 2.24
N LEU A 60 12.24 15.92 2.43
CA LEU A 60 11.79 16.88 1.39
C LEU A 60 12.56 16.74 0.06
N THR A 61 13.88 16.59 0.11
CA THR A 61 14.74 16.36 -1.07
C THR A 61 14.45 15.01 -1.73
N ASN A 62 14.05 14.02 -0.95
CA ASN A 62 13.79 12.66 -1.39
C ASN A 62 12.36 12.50 -1.93
N LEU A 63 11.44 13.44 -1.74
CA LEU A 63 10.11 13.39 -2.37
C LEU A 63 10.20 13.54 -3.91
N GLU A 64 11.09 14.43 -4.36
CA GLU A 64 11.39 14.61 -5.79
C GLU A 64 12.19 13.44 -6.36
N GLU A 65 13.04 12.77 -5.57
CA GLU A 65 13.83 11.60 -5.99
C GLU A 65 13.06 10.25 -5.89
N SER A 66 12.14 10.13 -4.94
CA SER A 66 11.28 8.94 -4.76
C SER A 66 10.11 8.89 -5.74
N SER A 67 9.71 10.03 -6.30
CA SER A 67 8.75 10.07 -7.40
C SER A 67 9.24 9.30 -8.64
N PRO A 68 10.50 9.47 -9.11
CA PRO A 68 11.15 8.58 -10.06
C PRO A 68 11.20 7.11 -9.63
N TYR A 69 11.50 6.79 -8.37
CA TYR A 69 11.52 5.40 -7.88
C TYR A 69 10.16 4.71 -8.03
N LEU A 70 9.08 5.39 -7.65
CA LEU A 70 7.71 4.90 -7.86
C LEU A 70 7.41 4.76 -9.36
N ARG A 71 7.82 5.73 -10.19
CA ARG A 71 7.65 5.64 -11.66
C ARG A 71 8.42 4.49 -12.29
N ASP A 72 9.62 4.20 -11.81
CA ASP A 72 10.39 3.05 -12.30
C ASP A 72 9.76 1.73 -11.81
N GLN A 73 9.25 1.67 -10.59
CA GLN A 73 8.40 0.55 -10.13
C GLN A 73 7.18 0.35 -11.04
N GLN A 74 6.52 1.41 -11.51
CA GLN A 74 5.43 1.30 -12.50
C GLN A 74 5.90 0.64 -13.80
N ARG A 75 7.09 1.01 -14.31
CA ARG A 75 7.67 0.42 -15.53
C ARG A 75 8.05 -1.04 -15.32
N HIS A 76 8.58 -1.40 -14.16
CA HIS A 76 9.02 -2.75 -13.84
C HIS A 76 7.87 -3.72 -13.49
N HIS A 77 6.75 -3.20 -12.97
CA HIS A 77 5.61 -4.00 -12.52
C HIS A 77 4.31 -3.79 -13.32
N ASN A 78 4.33 -2.93 -14.35
CA ASN A 78 3.21 -2.62 -15.24
C ASN A 78 1.94 -2.17 -14.48
N VAL A 79 2.12 -1.27 -13.49
CA VAL A 79 1.06 -0.76 -12.60
C VAL A 79 0.71 0.69 -12.92
N THR A 80 -0.58 1.01 -12.99
CA THR A 80 -1.09 2.37 -13.20
C THR A 80 -1.17 3.13 -11.87
N VAL A 81 -0.55 4.31 -11.78
CA VAL A 81 -0.75 5.24 -10.64
C VAL A 81 -2.00 6.06 -10.91
N VAL A 82 -2.91 6.07 -9.94
CA VAL A 82 -4.08 6.95 -9.91
C VAL A 82 -3.72 8.13 -9.01
N ASP A 83 -3.65 9.32 -9.59
CA ASP A 83 -3.49 10.59 -8.88
C ASP A 83 -4.91 11.11 -8.57
N ASP A 84 -5.24 11.32 -7.29
CA ASP A 84 -6.57 11.71 -6.82
C ASP A 84 -6.69 13.22 -6.53
N ARG A 85 -5.80 14.03 -7.10
CA ARG A 85 -5.90 15.50 -7.11
C ARG A 85 -7.19 16.04 -7.71
#